data_AF-A0A852K4F6-F1
#
_entry.id   AF-A0A852K4F6-F1
#
_cell.length_a   1.000
_cell.length_b   1.000
_cell.length_c   1.000
_cell.angle_alpha   90.00
_cell.angle_beta   90.00
_cell.angle_gamma   90.00
#
_symmetry.space_group_name_H-M   'P 1'
#
loop_
_entity.id
_entity.type
_entity.pdbx_description
1 polymer ?
#
loop_
_entity_poly.entity_id
_entity_poly.type
_entity_poly.pdbx_seq_one_letter_code
_entity_poly.pdbx_strand_id
1 'polypeptide(L)' 'VREQVLWVSGGSQPPGVAPAFPGGSPPLRGGVHTFRVPLLAAPAGGALLACAEGRKRSAADVGAKIIACRRSPDRG' A
#
# COMPACT_ATOMS: atom_id res chain seq x y z
N VAL A 1 14.49 -12.58 -1.67
CA VAL A 1 13.02 -12.60 -1.48
C VAL A 1 12.44 -11.46 -2.30
N ARG A 2 11.63 -11.76 -3.33
CA ARG A 2 11.02 -10.72 -4.20
C ARG A 2 9.64 -10.40 -3.65
N GLU A 3 9.44 -9.16 -3.21
CA GLU A 3 8.13 -8.65 -2.84
C GLU A 3 7.33 -8.43 -4.13
N GLN A 4 6.22 -9.15 -4.32
CA GLN A 4 5.26 -8.84 -5.39
C GLN A 4 4.22 -7.88 -4.82
N VAL A 5 4.50 -6.59 -4.94
CA VAL A 5 3.48 -5.55 -4.82
C VAL A 5 2.83 -5.42 -6.20
N LEU A 6 1.62 -5.94 -6.36
CA LEU A 6 0.84 -5.71 -7.58
C LEU A 6 0.32 -4.27 -7.56
N TRP A 7 1.02 -3.38 -8.27
CA TRP A 7 0.57 -2.00 -8.49
C TRP A 7 -0.49 -2.01 -9.60
N VAL A 8 -1.72 -1.59 -9.28
CA VAL A 8 -2.72 -1.25 -10.30
C VAL A 8 -2.68 0.28 -10.46
N SER A 9 -1.88 0.78 -11.41
CA SER A 9 -1.77 2.20 -11.73
C SER A 9 -2.73 2.60 -12.84
N GLY A 10 -3.73 3.42 -12.51
CA GLY A 10 -4.36 4.31 -13.48
C GLY A 10 -3.82 5.73 -13.29
N GLY A 11 -2.97 6.21 -14.21
CA GLY A 11 -2.60 7.62 -14.34
C GLY A 11 -1.09 7.92 -14.30
N SER A 12 -0.51 8.25 -15.45
CA SER A 12 0.85 8.78 -15.61
C SER A 12 0.92 10.27 -15.28
N GLN A 13 1.90 10.71 -14.49
CA GLN A 13 2.20 12.13 -14.25
C GLN A 13 3.20 12.65 -15.31
N PRO A 14 2.94 13.79 -15.99
CA PRO A 14 3.82 14.30 -17.04
C PRO A 14 5.17 14.80 -16.48
N PRO A 15 6.26 14.71 -17.27
CA PRO A 15 7.58 15.14 -16.84
C PRO A 15 7.68 16.68 -16.85
N GLY A 16 8.08 17.28 -15.71
CA GLY A 16 8.46 18.70 -15.64
C GLY A 16 7.76 19.56 -14.60
N VAL A 17 6.67 19.10 -13.96
CA VAL A 17 6.03 19.85 -12.86
C VAL A 17 6.57 19.36 -11.51
N ALA A 18 7.42 20.17 -10.88
CA ALA A 18 7.72 20.06 -9.46
C ALA A 18 6.58 20.72 -8.66
N PRO A 19 5.90 20.04 -7.73
CA PRO A 19 4.87 20.68 -6.93
C PRO A 19 5.51 21.29 -5.69
N ALA A 20 5.37 22.60 -5.52
CA ALA A 20 5.58 23.27 -4.23
C ALA A 20 4.23 23.38 -3.50
N PHE A 21 4.17 22.94 -2.24
CA PHE A 21 3.02 23.13 -1.35
C PHE A 21 3.47 23.94 -0.12
N PRO A 22 2.75 25.00 0.28
CA PRO A 22 2.99 25.69 1.53
C PRO A 22 2.31 24.93 2.67
N GLY A 23 3.10 24.46 3.63
CA GLY A 23 2.68 23.61 4.75
C GLY A 23 3.36 22.25 4.67
N GLY A 24 4.50 22.10 5.35
CA GLY A 24 5.42 20.95 5.25
C GLY A 24 4.70 19.59 5.21
N SER A 25 4.94 18.75 4.21
CA SER A 25 6.18 17.99 4.05
C SER A 25 6.16 17.24 2.69
N PRO A 26 7.31 17.02 1.99
CA PRO A 26 7.33 16.25 0.75
C PRO A 26 7.61 14.76 1.03
N PRO A 27 7.40 13.83 0.06
CA PRO A 27 6.21 13.62 -0.76
C PRO A 27 5.95 12.10 -0.92
N LEU A 28 4.78 11.53 -0.62
CA LEU A 28 4.70 10.05 -0.68
C LEU A 28 4.37 9.53 -2.10
N ARG A 29 5.37 9.57 -2.99
CA ARG A 29 5.43 8.66 -4.15
C ARG A 29 5.65 7.24 -3.61
N GLY A 30 4.54 6.56 -3.31
CA GLY A 30 4.48 5.15 -2.90
C GLY A 30 3.98 4.88 -1.47
N GLY A 31 3.92 5.90 -0.61
CA GLY A 31 3.53 5.71 0.80
C GLY A 31 2.02 5.65 1.05
N VAL A 32 1.66 5.05 2.18
CA VAL A 32 0.29 4.85 2.67
C VAL A 32 0.15 5.56 4.02
N HIS A 33 -0.99 6.22 4.27
CA HIS A 33 -1.28 6.89 5.54
C HIS A 33 -1.65 5.89 6.64
N THR A 34 -2.56 4.94 6.36
CA THR A 34 -3.00 3.93 7.33
C THR A 34 -3.39 2.62 6.64
N PHE A 35 -3.16 1.48 7.29
CA PHE A 35 -3.69 0.18 6.88
C PHE A 35 -4.89 -0.21 7.75
N ARG A 36 -6.00 -0.65 7.13
CA ARG A 36 -7.21 -1.12 7.84
C ARG A 36 -7.77 -2.38 7.17
N VAL A 37 -8.77 -2.99 7.81
CA VAL A 37 -9.48 -4.20 7.34
C VAL A 37 -8.50 -5.36 7.11
N PRO A 38 -7.91 -5.90 8.19
CA PRO A 38 -6.93 -6.98 8.06
C PRO A 38 -7.61 -8.28 7.58
N LEU A 39 -6.93 -8.97 6.68
CA LEU A 39 -7.21 -10.35 6.30
C LEU A 39 -5.93 -11.18 6.53
N LEU A 40 -6.06 -12.26 7.31
CA LEU A 40 -4.98 -13.21 7.54
C LEU A 40 -5.43 -14.59 7.06
N ALA A 41 -4.59 -15.24 6.26
CA ALA A 41 -4.82 -16.60 5.80
C ALA A 41 -3.56 -17.44 5.99
N ALA A 42 -3.75 -18.72 6.30
CA ALA A 42 -2.69 -19.72 6.41
C ALA A 42 -2.92 -20.82 5.37
N PRO A 43 -2.44 -20.65 4.12
CA PRO A 43 -2.51 -21.70 3.11
C PRO A 43 -1.82 -22.98 3.59
N ALA A 44 -2.23 -24.12 3.02
CA ALA A 44 -1.52 -25.37 3.23
C ALA A 44 -0.02 -25.20 2.88
N GLY A 45 0.87 -25.73 3.73
CA GLY A 45 2.32 -25.58 3.56
C GLY A 45 3.00 -24.61 4.54
N GLY A 46 2.29 -24.09 5.54
CA GLY A 46 2.89 -23.40 6.69
C GLY A 46 3.29 -21.94 6.45
N ALA A 47 2.96 -21.38 5.29
CA ALA A 47 3.11 -19.96 5.03
C ALA A 47 1.94 -19.16 5.63
N LEU A 48 2.18 -17.88 5.93
CA LEU A 48 1.15 -16.90 6.28
C LEU A 48 1.05 -15.84 5.20
N LEU A 49 -0.18 -15.46 4.85
CA LEU A 49 -0.49 -14.32 3.99
C LEU A 49 -1.26 -13.29 4.82
N ALA A 50 -0.66 -12.12 5.02
CA ALA A 50 -1.30 -10.98 5.67
C ALA A 50 -1.60 -9.91 4.63
N CYS A 51 -2.86 -9.50 4.50
CA CYS A 51 -3.30 -8.44 3.61
C CYS A 51 -4.05 -7.35 4.39
N ALA A 52 -3.97 -6.12 3.90
CA ALA A 52 -4.74 -4.99 4.42
C ALA A 52 -5.02 -3.95 3.33
N GLU A 53 -6.06 -3.16 3.56
CA GLU A 53 -6.38 -1.98 2.75
C GLU A 53 -5.46 -0.82 3.14
N GLY A 54 -4.55 -0.44 2.25
CA GLY A 54 -3.70 0.74 2.39
C GLY A 54 -4.42 2.01 1.95
N ARG A 55 -4.74 2.88 2.91
CA ARG A 55 -5.41 4.16 2.69
C ARG A 55 -4.38 5.26 2.45
N LYS A 56 -4.37 5.85 1.26
CA LYS A 56 -3.27 6.74 0.84
C LYS A 56 -3.25 8.10 1.54
N ARG A 57 -4.43 8.64 1.90
CA ARG A 57 -4.56 10.04 2.37
C ARG A 57 -5.15 10.20 3.77
N SER A 58 -6.00 9.28 4.23
CA SER A 58 -6.63 9.35 5.54
C SER A 58 -7.16 7.98 5.97
N ALA A 59 -7.50 7.85 7.25
CA ALA A 59 -8.12 6.64 7.80
C ALA A 59 -9.61 6.47 7.43
N ALA A 60 -10.20 7.37 6.65
CA ALA A 60 -11.63 7.33 6.29
C ALA A 60 -11.95 6.26 5.24
N ASP A 61 -13.18 5.79 5.20
CA ASP A 61 -13.70 4.79 4.23
C ASP A 61 -13.99 5.41 2.84
N VAL A 62 -13.18 6.40 2.43
CA VAL A 62 -13.32 7.15 1.17
C VAL A 62 -11.95 7.54 0.60
N GLY A 63 -11.87 7.75 -0.71
CA GLY A 63 -10.65 8.16 -1.40
C GLY A 63 -9.71 7.01 -1.76
N ALA A 64 -8.51 7.33 -2.25
CA ALA A 64 -7.61 6.35 -2.88
C ALA A 64 -7.09 5.27 -1.92
N LYS A 65 -7.34 4.01 -2.27
CA LYS A 65 -6.94 2.80 -1.53
C LYS A 65 -6.09 1.87 -2.42
N ILE A 66 -5.28 1.04 -1.78
CA ILE A 66 -4.59 -0.11 -2.39
C ILE A 66 -4.82 -1.35 -1.51
N ILE A 67 -4.66 -2.55 -2.06
CA ILE A 67 -4.53 -3.76 -1.25
C ILE A 67 -3.04 -4.11 -1.17
N ALA A 68 -2.50 -4.10 0.04
CA ALA A 68 -1.12 -4.50 0.31
C ALA A 68 -1.13 -5.88 0.96
N CYS A 69 -0.28 -6.78 0.48
CA CYS A 69 -0.14 -8.12 1.03
C CYS A 69 1.34 -8.44 1.26
N ARG A 70 1.62 -9.16 2.36
CA ARG A 70 2.93 -9.72 2.68
C ARG A 70 2.78 -11.22 2.96
N ARG A 71 3.70 -12.01 2.41
CA ARG A 71 3.80 -13.44 2.68
C ARG A 71 4.98 -13.73 3.60
N SER A 72 4.74 -14.44 4.69
CA SER A 72 5.79 -15.10 5.50
C SER A 72 5.84 -16.59 5.12
N PRO A 73 7.02 -17.16 4.83
CA PRO A 73 7.17 -18.58 4.56
C PRO A 73 7.32 -19.45 5.82
N ASP A 74 7.44 -18.85 6.99
CA ASP A 74 7.97 -19.43 8.24
C ASP A 74 7.05 -19.25 9.46
N ARG A 75 5.75 -19.04 9.22
CA ARG A 75 4.68 -18.88 10.24
C ARG A 75 4.69 -17.56 11.01
N GLY A 76 5.36 -16.53 10.51
CA GLY A 76 5.38 -15.17 11.06
C GLY A 76 6.78 -14.71 11.42
#